data_AF-A0A3N1ZWS6-F1
#
_entry.id   AF-A0A3N1ZWS6-F1
#
_cell.length_a   1.000
_cell.length_b   1.000
_cell.length_c   1.000
_cell.angle_alpha   90.00
_cell.angle_beta   90.00
_cell.angle_gamma   90.00
#
_symmetry.space_group_name_H-M   'P 1'
#
loop_
_entity.id
_entity.type
_entity.pdbx_description
1 polymer ?
#
loop_
_entity_poly.entity_id
_entity_poly.type
_entity_poly.pdbx_seq_one_letter_code
_entity_poly.pdbx_strand_id
1 'polypeptide(L)'
;MDTRVGDEVLVTMSEEESDQESGMRIEACQPPALLALASTAPAPFDWPITLTCEPRTAGSAITLRHGRIPADVPLGDLGAGWEFYLARLVAAVEGTHSPGFEECLATYGPQYAALG
;
A
#
# COMPACT_ATOMS: atom_id res chain seq x y z
N MET A 1 -9.98 18.45 2.36
CA MET A 1 -10.19 18.04 3.76
C MET A 1 -8.81 17.97 4.38
N ASP A 2 -8.57 18.72 5.46
CA ASP A 2 -7.26 18.81 6.12
C ASP A 2 -7.20 17.70 7.18
N THR A 3 -6.77 16.51 6.74
CA THR A 3 -6.73 15.30 7.58
C THR A 3 -5.55 15.37 8.55
N ARG A 4 -5.81 15.13 9.83
CA ARG A 4 -4.79 15.16 10.90
C ARG A 4 -4.53 13.78 11.48
N VAL A 5 -3.44 13.65 12.22
CA VAL A 5 -3.18 12.45 13.03
C VAL A 5 -4.38 12.16 13.94
N GLY A 6 -4.83 10.90 13.95
CA GLY A 6 -6.01 10.43 14.66
C GLY A 6 -7.29 10.44 13.82
N ASP A 7 -7.34 11.18 12.71
CA ASP A 7 -8.48 11.11 11.79
C ASP A 7 -8.48 9.77 11.04
N GLU A 8 -9.66 9.38 10.58
CA GLU A 8 -9.87 8.20 9.75
C GLU A 8 -10.10 8.64 8.29
N VAL A 9 -9.52 7.89 7.37
CA VAL A 9 -9.77 7.99 5.93
C VAL A 9 -10.32 6.68 5.43
N LEU A 10 -11.31 6.75 4.54
CA LEU A 10 -11.86 5.57 3.87
C LEU A 10 -11.06 5.31 2.61
N VAL A 11 -10.64 4.05 2.42
CA VAL A 11 -9.87 3.59 1.29
C VAL A 11 -10.62 2.46 0.61
N THR A 12 -10.81 2.56 -0.71
CA THR A 12 -11.29 1.47 -1.55
C THR A 12 -10.12 0.88 -2.31
N MET A 13 -9.94 -0.43 -2.16
CA MET A 13 -8.94 -1.20 -2.90
C MET A 13 -9.58 -1.65 -4.22
N SER A 14 -9.24 -0.98 -5.32
CA SER A 14 -10.02 -1.04 -6.57
C SER A 14 -10.03 -2.39 -7.30
N GLU A 15 -9.16 -3.33 -6.93
CA GLU A 15 -9.15 -4.68 -7.53
C GLU A 15 -9.79 -5.75 -6.64
N GLU A 16 -10.32 -5.36 -5.48
CA GLU A 16 -11.09 -6.28 -4.64
C GLU A 16 -12.52 -6.37 -5.17
N GLU A 17 -13.10 -7.59 -5.22
CA GLU A 17 -14.46 -7.81 -5.74
C GLU A 17 -15.57 -7.12 -4.93
N SER A 18 -15.27 -6.64 -3.72
CA SER A 18 -16.28 -6.26 -2.73
C SER A 18 -16.68 -4.77 -2.76
N ASP A 19 -16.00 -3.92 -3.53
CA ASP A 19 -16.12 -2.44 -3.49
C ASP A 19 -16.11 -1.87 -2.04
N GLN A 20 -15.62 -2.64 -1.08
CA GLN A 20 -15.79 -2.35 0.34
C GLN A 20 -14.77 -1.30 0.78
N GLU A 21 -15.28 -0.21 1.34
CA GLU A 21 -14.43 0.79 1.98
C GLU A 21 -13.80 0.21 3.26
N SER A 22 -12.49 0.41 3.39
CA SER A 22 -11.71 0.09 4.59
C SER A 22 -11.32 1.37 5.29
N GLY A 23 -11.69 1.50 6.57
CA GLY A 23 -11.29 2.63 7.41
C GLY A 23 -9.82 2.51 7.81
N MET A 24 -9.02 3.53 7.50
CA MET A 24 -7.61 3.64 7.85
C MET A 24 -7.41 4.85 8.76
N ARG A 25 -6.90 4.64 9.97
CA ARG A 25 -6.54 5.73 10.90
C ARG A 25 -5.16 6.27 10.55
N ILE A 26 -5.01 7.60 10.57
CA ILE A 26 -3.72 8.28 10.40
C ILE A 26 -2.95 8.24 11.71
N GLU A 27 -1.89 7.43 11.76
CA GLU A 27 -1.01 7.28 12.92
C GLU A 27 0.10 8.34 12.95
N ALA A 28 0.60 8.75 11.78
CA ALA A 28 1.54 9.85 11.63
C ALA A 28 1.40 10.52 10.27
N CYS A 29 1.53 11.84 10.22
CA CYS A 29 1.59 12.61 8.98
C CYS A 29 2.61 13.74 9.15
N GLN A 30 3.72 13.66 8.43
CA GLN A 30 4.77 14.67 8.42
C GLN A 30 5.10 15.01 6.96
N PRO A 31 4.30 15.87 6.30
CA PRO A 31 4.51 16.19 4.90
C PRO A 31 5.87 16.86 4.65
N PRO A 32 6.53 16.58 3.51
CA PRO A 32 6.16 15.59 2.50
C PRO A 32 6.71 14.17 2.78
N ALA A 33 7.39 13.96 3.92
CA ALA A 33 8.31 12.84 4.10
C ALA A 33 7.69 11.54 4.63
N LEU A 34 6.59 11.62 5.39
CA LEU A 34 6.04 10.45 6.09
C LEU A 34 4.50 10.46 6.15
N LEU A 35 3.92 9.31 5.86
CA LEU A 35 2.55 8.96 6.21
C LEU A 35 2.55 7.55 6.84
N ALA A 36 1.98 7.41 8.04
CA ALA A 36 1.74 6.12 8.66
C ALA A 36 0.24 5.94 8.89
N LEU A 37 -0.26 4.77 8.52
CA LEU A 37 -1.66 4.39 8.61
C LEU A 37 -1.78 3.03 9.32
N ALA A 38 -2.91 2.82 9.97
CA ALA A 38 -3.32 1.51 10.45
C ALA A 38 -4.80 1.31 10.11
N SER A 39 -5.16 0.10 9.70
CA SER A 39 -6.57 -0.25 9.51
C SER A 39 -7.30 -0.21 10.85
N THR A 40 -8.56 0.20 10.80
CA THR A 40 -9.47 0.20 11.95
C THR A 40 -10.08 -1.17 12.21
N ALA A 41 -9.89 -2.13 11.29
CA ALA A 41 -10.29 -3.50 11.47
C ALA A 41 -9.46 -4.18 12.57
N PRO A 42 -10.03 -5.16 13.30
CA PRO A 42 -9.30 -5.92 14.30
C PRO A 42 -8.22 -6.80 13.66
N ALA A 43 -7.22 -7.18 14.46
CA ALA A 43 -6.23 -8.18 14.07
C ALA A 43 -6.91 -9.46 13.52
N PRO A 44 -6.37 -10.07 12.45
CA PRO A 44 -5.08 -9.80 11.81
C PRO A 44 -5.07 -8.65 10.78
N PHE A 45 -6.17 -7.91 10.61
CA PHE A 45 -6.35 -6.92 9.55
C PHE A 45 -6.00 -5.49 9.98
N ASP A 46 -5.14 -5.31 10.99
CA ASP A 46 -4.80 -3.99 11.55
C ASP A 46 -3.75 -3.23 10.70
N TRP A 47 -3.15 -3.91 9.72
CA TRP A 47 -2.37 -3.38 8.58
C TRP A 47 -1.58 -2.09 8.88
N PRO A 48 -0.54 -2.17 9.72
CA PRO A 48 0.36 -1.04 9.94
C PRO A 48 1.19 -0.78 8.68
N ILE A 49 0.87 0.30 7.99
CA ILE A 49 1.54 0.71 6.77
C ILE A 49 2.26 2.02 7.00
N THR A 50 3.49 2.11 6.50
CA THR A 50 4.26 3.36 6.44
C THR A 50 4.65 3.64 5.00
N LEU A 51 4.41 4.86 4.56
CA LEU A 51 4.94 5.43 3.32
C LEU A 51 5.97 6.50 3.68
N THR A 52 7.21 6.31 3.24
CA THR A 52 8.23 7.37 3.28
C THR A 52 8.48 7.88 1.88
N CYS A 53 8.56 9.20 1.74
CA CYS A 53 8.86 9.86 0.48
C CYS A 53 10.16 10.63 0.61
N GLU A 54 11.12 10.31 -0.25
CA GLU A 54 12.42 10.96 -0.27
C GLU A 54 12.64 11.68 -1.60
N PRO A 55 13.07 12.95 -1.60
CA PRO A 55 13.42 13.64 -2.83
C PRO A 55 14.60 12.93 -3.51
N ARG A 56 14.56 12.93 -4.84
CA ARG A 56 15.66 12.45 -5.70
C ARG A 56 16.03 13.57 -6.67
N THR A 57 17.18 13.42 -7.35
CA THR A 57 17.63 14.39 -8.37
C THR A 57 16.57 14.57 -9.46
N ALA A 58 15.83 13.51 -9.79
CA ALA A 58 14.63 13.55 -10.61
C ALA A 58 13.50 12.82 -9.86
N GLY A 59 12.40 13.53 -9.58
CA GLY A 59 11.23 12.96 -8.91
C GLY A 59 11.44 12.67 -7.42
N SER A 60 10.78 11.64 -6.93
CA SER A 60 10.83 11.19 -5.54
C SER A 60 10.87 9.66 -5.49
N ALA A 61 11.43 9.10 -4.42
CA ALA A 61 11.34 7.68 -4.13
C ALA A 61 10.31 7.47 -3.02
N ILE A 62 9.37 6.55 -3.24
CA ILE A 62 8.42 6.11 -2.23
C ILE A 62 8.87 4.74 -1.73
N THR A 63 8.85 4.54 -0.42
CA THR A 63 9.03 3.23 0.21
C THR A 63 7.79 2.90 1.02
N LEU A 64 7.13 1.80 0.67
CA LEU A 64 6.04 1.22 1.44
C LEU A 64 6.59 0.14 2.36
N ARG A 65 6.22 0.20 3.64
CA ARG A 65 6.49 -0.84 4.63
C ARG A 65 5.19 -1.30 5.27
N HIS A 66 4.87 -2.57 5.09
CA HIS A 66 3.79 -3.26 5.79
C HIS A 66 4.41 -4.17 6.86
N GLY A 67 4.20 -3.84 8.14
CA GLY A 67 4.74 -4.61 9.26
C GLY A 67 3.72 -5.57 9.87
N ARG A 68 4.16 -6.37 10.84
CA ARG A 68 3.29 -7.23 11.68
C ARG A 68 2.39 -8.16 10.84
N ILE A 69 2.91 -8.65 9.73
CA ILE A 69 2.21 -9.58 8.84
C ILE A 69 2.09 -10.95 9.56
N PRO A 70 0.88 -11.50 9.74
CA PRO A 70 0.67 -12.83 10.28
C PRO A 70 1.34 -13.91 9.42
N ALA A 71 1.80 -15.00 10.06
CA ALA A 71 2.54 -16.06 9.39
C ALA A 71 1.72 -16.88 8.38
N ASP A 72 0.39 -16.87 8.50
CA ASP A 72 -0.56 -17.56 7.63
C ASP A 72 -0.98 -16.74 6.41
N VAL A 73 -0.53 -15.48 6.30
CA VAL A 73 -0.82 -14.63 5.14
C VAL A 73 0.06 -15.05 3.95
N PRO A 74 -0.52 -15.31 2.76
CA PRO A 74 0.25 -15.63 1.57
C PRO A 74 1.07 -14.42 1.12
N LEU A 75 2.37 -14.41 1.43
CA LEU A 75 3.25 -13.29 1.09
C LEU A 75 3.34 -13.03 -0.41
N GLY A 76 3.21 -14.07 -1.25
CA GLY A 76 3.17 -13.92 -2.70
C GLY A 76 2.06 -12.99 -3.16
N ASP A 77 0.83 -13.25 -2.72
CA ASP A 77 -0.35 -12.47 -3.08
C ASP A 77 -0.30 -11.08 -2.45
N LEU A 78 0.04 -11.00 -1.15
CA LEU A 78 0.14 -9.72 -0.43
C LEU A 78 1.19 -8.79 -1.06
N GLY A 79 2.38 -9.32 -1.35
CA GLY A 79 3.48 -8.56 -1.92
C GLY A 79 3.17 -8.09 -3.34
N ALA A 80 2.68 -8.98 -4.20
CA ALA A 80 2.29 -8.63 -5.56
C ALA A 80 1.13 -7.61 -5.59
N GLY A 81 0.18 -7.69 -4.65
CA GLY A 81 -0.87 -6.69 -4.49
C GLY A 81 -0.30 -5.29 -4.20
N TRP A 82 0.72 -5.17 -3.33
CA TRP A 82 1.38 -3.89 -3.10
C TRP A 82 2.10 -3.36 -4.34
N GLU A 83 2.80 -4.22 -5.08
CA GLU A 83 3.49 -3.83 -6.31
C GLU A 83 2.51 -3.31 -7.36
N PHE A 84 1.33 -3.92 -7.46
CA PHE A 84 0.26 -3.46 -8.33
C PHE A 84 -0.19 -2.03 -7.99
N TYR A 85 -0.48 -1.73 -6.72
CA TYR A 85 -0.89 -0.38 -6.31
C TYR A 85 0.25 0.65 -6.44
N LEU A 86 1.50 0.25 -6.20
CA LEU A 86 2.66 1.12 -6.42
C LEU A 86 2.87 1.42 -7.91
N ALA A 87 2.71 0.43 -8.79
CA ALA A 87 2.76 0.63 -10.24
C ALA A 87 1.64 1.54 -10.73
N ARG A 88 0.41 1.41 -10.20
CA ARG A 88 -0.70 2.35 -10.46
C ARG A 88 -0.39 3.77 -10.03
N LEU A 89 0.22 3.94 -8.86
CA LEU A 89 0.63 5.25 -8.37
C LEU A 89 1.65 5.89 -9.32
N VAL A 90 2.66 5.15 -9.77
CA VAL A 90 3.64 5.63 -10.76
C VAL A 90 2.95 6.00 -12.07
N ALA A 91 2.07 5.12 -12.58
CA ALA A 91 1.34 5.37 -13.81
C ALA A 91 0.47 6.64 -13.75
N ALA A 92 -0.19 6.88 -12.62
CA ALA A 92 -0.98 8.09 -12.40
C ALA A 92 -0.12 9.36 -12.33
N VAL A 93 1.06 9.29 -11.70
CA VAL A 93 1.99 10.42 -11.60
C VAL A 93 2.65 10.75 -12.94
N GLU A 94 3.01 9.73 -13.71
CA GLU A 94 3.71 9.88 -15.00
C GLU A 94 2.76 10.03 -16.20
N GLY A 95 1.46 9.75 -16.02
CA GLY A 95 0.48 9.74 -17.11
C GLY A 95 0.67 8.57 -18.07
N THR A 96 1.12 7.42 -17.56
CA THR A 96 1.38 6.19 -18.34
C THR A 96 0.32 5.12 -18.07
N HIS A 97 0.41 3.98 -18.76
CA HIS A 97 -0.49 2.86 -18.57
C HIS A 97 -0.10 2.04 -17.34
N SER A 98 -1.05 1.69 -16.49
CA SER A 98 -0.84 0.79 -15.36
C SER A 98 -0.79 -0.67 -15.81
N PRO A 99 0.10 -1.52 -15.29
CA PRO A 99 0.00 -2.97 -15.50
C PRO A 99 -1.32 -3.54 -14.94
N GLY A 100 -1.71 -4.70 -15.46
CA GLY A 100 -2.84 -5.47 -14.94
C GLY A 100 -2.47 -6.20 -13.65
N PHE A 101 -3.46 -6.55 -12.83
CA PHE A 101 -3.23 -7.24 -11.56
C PHE A 101 -2.56 -8.61 -11.77
N GLU A 102 -3.02 -9.38 -12.76
CA GLU A 102 -2.47 -10.71 -13.07
C GLU A 102 -1.01 -10.65 -13.55
N GLU A 103 -0.63 -9.57 -14.23
CA GLU A 103 0.75 -9.32 -14.65
C GLU A 103 1.65 -9.09 -13.44
N CYS A 104 1.20 -8.28 -12.47
CA CYS A 104 1.89 -8.06 -11.21
C CYS A 104 2.00 -9.36 -10.40
N LEU A 105 0.93 -10.14 -10.31
CA LEU A 105 0.92 -11.42 -9.60
C LEU A 105 1.93 -12.41 -10.20
N ALA A 106 1.94 -12.55 -11.54
CA ALA A 106 2.89 -13.42 -12.22
C ALA A 106 4.35 -12.97 -12.05
N THR A 107 4.59 -11.66 -12.00
CA THR A 107 5.94 -11.08 -11.93
C THR A 107 6.52 -11.11 -10.52
N TYR A 108 5.75 -10.66 -9.52
CA TYR A 108 6.23 -10.41 -8.16
C TYR A 108 5.84 -11.51 -7.17
N GLY A 109 4.74 -12.22 -7.41
CA GLY A 109 4.23 -13.27 -6.52
C GLY A 109 5.28 -14.31 -6.14
N PRO A 110 6.03 -14.90 -7.09
CA PRO A 110 7.09 -15.87 -6.78
C PRO A 110 8.21 -15.31 -5.90
N GLN A 111 8.53 -14.02 -6.04
CA GLN A 111 9.63 -13.38 -5.31
C GLN A 111 9.25 -13.18 -3.84
N TYR A 112 8.03 -12.70 -3.59
CA TYR A 112 7.53 -12.53 -2.23
C TYR A 112 7.18 -13.85 -1.56
N ALA A 113 6.68 -14.84 -2.30
CA ALA A 113 6.41 -16.18 -1.77
C ALA A 113 7.69 -16.86 -1.24
N ALA A 114 8.85 -16.55 -1.80
CA ALA A 114 10.14 -17.07 -1.35
C ALA A 114 10.64 -16.45 -0.03
N LEU A 115 9.94 -15.44 0.52
CA LEU A 115 10.30 -14.78 1.80
C LEU A 115 9.61 -15.41 3.03
N GLY A 116 8.64 -16.31 2.82
CA GLY A 116 7.92 -17.05 3.88
C GLY A 116 8.46 -18.45 4.08
#